data_AF-A0A9Q3XP70-F1
#
_entry.id   AF-A0A9Q3XP70-F1
#
_cell.length_a   1.000
_cell.length_b   1.000
_cell.length_c   1.000
_cell.angle_alpha   90.00
_cell.angle_beta   90.00
_cell.angle_gamma   90.00
#
_symmetry.space_group_name_H-M   'P 1'
#
loop_
_entity.id
_entity.type
_entity.pdbx_description
1 polymer ?
#
loop_
_entity_poly.entity_id
_entity_poly.type
_entity_poly.pdbx_seq_one_letter_code
_entity_poly.pdbx_strand_id
1 'polypeptide(L)'
;MAADMAPEQFAGMPTTPAHMEPEMITAMVAYLASEENTHNRELHSIARGRYGRVFMGVAPGWHVSVDQPVATPDDVAEHIDRIRDLDGYAVPESMVAEFVLVP
;
A
#
# COMPACT_ATOMS: atom_id res chain seq x y z
N MET A 1 14.04 1.19 -18.01
CA MET A 1 14.26 1.03 -16.55
C MET A 1 15.14 2.16 -16.01
N ALA A 2 16.46 2.19 -16.22
CA ALA A 2 17.28 3.33 -15.78
C ALA A 2 17.24 4.53 -16.74
N ALA A 3 16.97 4.29 -18.03
CA ALA A 3 16.96 5.33 -19.07
C ALA A 3 15.77 6.30 -19.00
N ASP A 4 14.73 5.96 -18.23
CA ASP A 4 13.48 6.73 -18.12
C ASP A 4 13.43 7.59 -16.85
N MET A 5 14.48 7.56 -16.03
CA MET A 5 14.53 8.24 -14.75
C MET A 5 15.29 9.56 -14.85
N ALA A 6 14.62 10.67 -14.55
CA ALA A 6 15.24 11.99 -14.52
C ALA A 6 16.23 12.06 -13.33
N PRO A 7 17.43 12.65 -13.49
CA PRO A 7 18.42 12.79 -12.42
C PRO A 7 17.86 13.43 -11.13
N GLU A 8 16.86 14.31 -11.30
CA GLU A 8 16.18 15.06 -10.24
C GLU A 8 15.41 14.15 -9.27
N GLN A 9 14.95 12.99 -9.75
CA GLN A 9 14.28 11.98 -8.93
C GLN A 9 15.22 11.32 -7.90
N PHE A 10 16.52 11.52 -8.06
CA PHE A 10 17.55 11.02 -7.15
C PHE A 10 18.16 12.14 -6.29
N ALA A 11 17.68 13.39 -6.40
CA ALA A 11 18.17 14.48 -5.58
C ALA A 11 17.91 14.19 -4.08
N GLY A 12 18.95 14.32 -3.25
CA GLY A 12 18.87 14.08 -1.80
C GLY A 12 18.86 12.60 -1.39
N MET A 13 18.87 11.67 -2.35
CA MET A 13 18.98 10.25 -2.04
C MET A 13 20.41 9.91 -1.58
N PRO A 14 20.57 9.07 -0.54
CA PRO A 14 21.89 8.64 -0.09
C PRO A 14 22.66 7.90 -1.21
N THR A 15 23.94 8.25 -1.40
CA THR A 15 24.78 7.76 -2.52
C THR A 15 26.05 7.05 -2.08
N THR A 16 26.31 6.94 -0.77
CA THR A 16 27.50 6.23 -0.30
C THR A 16 27.42 4.74 -0.65
N PRO A 17 28.56 4.02 -0.77
CA PRO A 17 28.57 2.59 -1.12
C PRO A 17 27.64 1.76 -0.24
N ALA A 18 27.57 2.05 1.06
CA ALA A 18 26.68 1.35 2.00
C ALA A 18 25.20 1.33 1.58
N HIS A 19 24.73 2.29 0.78
CA HIS A 19 23.36 2.36 0.27
C HIS A 19 23.14 1.56 -1.02
N MET A 20 24.15 0.82 -1.46
CA MET A 20 24.09 -0.06 -2.63
C MET A 20 24.55 -1.49 -2.28
N GLU A 21 25.00 -1.72 -1.04
CA GLU A 21 25.41 -3.03 -0.55
C GLU A 21 24.24 -3.81 0.09
N PRO A 22 24.27 -5.16 0.09
CA PRO A 22 23.19 -5.98 0.65
C PRO A 22 22.87 -5.72 2.13
N GLU A 23 23.86 -5.29 2.91
CA GLU A 23 23.76 -5.05 4.35
C GLU A 23 22.66 -4.04 4.70
N MET A 24 22.37 -3.08 3.81
CA MET A 24 21.28 -2.14 4.03
C MET A 24 19.92 -2.85 4.09
N ILE A 25 19.74 -3.96 3.38
CA ILE A 25 18.52 -4.77 3.41
C ILE A 25 18.56 -5.71 4.62
N THR A 26 19.72 -6.30 4.90
CA THR A 26 19.93 -7.26 6.00
C THR A 26 19.49 -6.71 7.35
N ALA A 27 19.69 -5.41 7.62
CA ALA A 27 19.24 -4.78 8.87
C ALA A 27 17.72 -4.95 9.11
N MET A 28 16.89 -4.75 8.08
CA MET A 28 15.45 -4.94 8.19
C MET A 28 15.10 -6.42 8.40
N VAL A 29 15.76 -7.33 7.68
CA VAL A 29 15.53 -8.76 7.80
C VAL A 29 15.88 -9.27 9.20
N ALA A 30 17.00 -8.81 9.77
CA ALA A 30 17.43 -9.16 11.11
C ALA A 30 16.39 -8.70 12.17
N TYR A 31 15.86 -7.48 12.04
CA TYR A 31 14.78 -7.00 12.91
C TYR A 31 13.51 -7.86 12.76
N LEU A 32 13.05 -8.11 11.53
CA LEU A 32 11.83 -8.88 11.27
C LEU A 32 11.90 -10.31 11.81
N ALA A 33 13.10 -10.89 11.87
CA ALA A 33 13.34 -12.23 12.41
C ALA A 33 13.65 -12.26 13.92
N SER A 34 13.75 -11.10 14.58
CA SER A 34 14.06 -10.99 16.01
C SER A 34 12.81 -11.11 16.88
N GLU A 35 13.02 -11.42 18.17
CA GLU A 35 11.94 -11.48 19.17
C GLU A 35 11.31 -10.10 19.45
N GLU A 36 12.01 -9.01 19.14
CA GLU A 36 11.51 -7.64 19.30
C GLU A 36 10.43 -7.29 18.25
N ASN A 37 10.36 -8.02 17.14
CA ASN A 37 9.35 -7.76 16.11
C ASN A 37 7.96 -8.22 16.57
N THR A 38 7.09 -7.26 16.84
CA THR A 38 5.69 -7.50 17.21
C THR A 38 4.71 -7.36 16.03
N HIS A 39 5.21 -6.99 14.84
CA HIS A 39 4.40 -6.82 13.64
C HIS A 39 4.37 -8.09 12.78
N ASN A 40 3.23 -8.33 12.14
CA ASN A 40 3.04 -9.47 11.24
C ASN A 40 2.22 -9.07 10.01
N ARG A 41 2.29 -9.89 8.95
CA ARG A 41 1.51 -9.71 7.71
C ARG A 41 1.73 -8.37 7.00
N GLU A 42 2.89 -7.76 7.24
CA GLU A 42 3.30 -6.53 6.55
C GLU A 42 4.21 -6.85 5.37
N LEU A 43 4.18 -5.95 4.39
CA LEU A 43 5.10 -5.94 3.26
C LEU A 43 6.03 -4.74 3.44
N HIS A 44 7.30 -4.87 3.07
CA HIS A 44 8.27 -3.78 3.22
C HIS A 44 9.02 -3.52 1.90
N SER A 45 9.26 -2.25 1.62
CA SER A 45 10.08 -1.78 0.51
C SER A 45 11.35 -1.15 1.07
N ILE A 46 12.49 -1.68 0.65
CA ILE A 46 13.82 -1.22 1.07
C ILE A 46 14.62 -0.86 -0.17
N ALA A 47 15.09 0.39 -0.24
CA ALA A 47 15.88 0.86 -1.36
C ALA A 47 16.74 2.06 -0.94
N ARG A 48 18.05 2.01 -1.22
CA ARG A 48 19.03 3.09 -1.01
C ARG A 48 18.92 3.79 0.35
N GLY A 49 18.84 3.00 1.42
CA GLY A 49 18.72 3.51 2.80
C GLY A 49 17.32 3.98 3.22
N ARG A 50 16.32 3.91 2.34
CA ARG A 50 14.90 4.07 2.70
C ARG A 50 14.32 2.74 3.13
N TYR A 51 13.56 2.77 4.23
CA TYR A 51 12.76 1.67 4.75
C TYR A 51 11.31 2.12 4.82
N GLY A 52 10.42 1.44 4.12
CA GLY A 52 8.99 1.77 4.11
C GLY A 52 8.11 0.53 4.21
N ARG A 53 6.94 0.67 4.82
CA ARG A 53 5.87 -0.32 4.75
C ARG A 53 5.11 -0.14 3.43
N VAL A 54 4.87 -1.25 2.74
CA VAL A 54 3.90 -1.35 1.65
C VAL A 54 2.56 -1.73 2.27
N PHE A 55 1.50 -1.04 1.86
CA PHE A 55 0.16 -1.24 2.38
C PHE A 55 -0.84 -1.44 1.23
N MET A 56 -1.95 -2.11 1.55
CA MET A 56 -3.11 -2.30 0.68
C MET A 56 -4.28 -1.56 1.30
N GLY A 57 -4.92 -0.70 0.53
CA GLY A 57 -6.07 0.08 0.97
C GLY A 57 -7.35 -0.31 0.24
N VAL A 58 -8.48 0.01 0.84
CA VAL A 58 -9.83 -0.14 0.28
C VAL A 58 -10.43 1.25 0.12
N ALA A 59 -10.85 1.58 -1.10
CA ALA A 59 -11.55 2.82 -1.42
C ALA A 59 -12.93 2.87 -0.73
N PRO A 60 -13.50 4.06 -0.43
CA PRO A 60 -14.85 4.15 0.15
C PRO A 60 -15.94 3.55 -0.74
N GLY A 61 -15.75 3.62 -2.06
CA GLY A 61 -16.60 2.95 -3.03
C GLY A 61 -18.01 3.51 -3.18
N TRP A 62 -18.89 2.64 -3.66
CA TRP A 62 -20.31 2.92 -3.91
C TRP A 62 -21.16 1.72 -3.47
N HIS A 63 -22.33 2.02 -2.92
CA HIS A 63 -23.28 1.04 -2.41
C HIS A 63 -24.63 1.26 -3.09
N VAL A 64 -25.31 0.15 -3.42
CA VAL A 64 -26.71 0.20 -3.87
C VAL A 64 -27.60 0.73 -2.75
N SER A 65 -28.76 1.27 -3.11
CA SER A 65 -29.78 1.66 -2.12
C SER A 65 -30.29 0.43 -1.35
N VAL A 66 -30.79 0.64 -0.12
CA VAL A 66 -31.32 -0.44 0.76
C VAL A 66 -32.43 -1.25 0.10
N ASP A 67 -33.22 -0.62 -0.78
CA ASP A 67 -34.34 -1.26 -1.47
C ASP A 67 -33.93 -2.00 -2.76
N GLN A 68 -32.68 -1.85 -3.20
CA GLN A 68 -32.15 -2.54 -4.39
C GLN A 68 -31.43 -3.83 -3.99
N PRO A 69 -31.77 -5.00 -4.58
CA PRO A 69 -31.22 -6.28 -4.14
C PRO A 69 -29.72 -6.45 -4.45
N VAL A 70 -29.29 -6.16 -5.68
CA VAL A 70 -27.88 -6.20 -6.12
C VAL A 70 -27.65 -5.21 -7.27
N ALA A 71 -26.39 -4.80 -7.46
CA ALA A 71 -25.98 -4.00 -8.61
C ALA A 71 -25.99 -4.85 -9.89
N THR A 72 -26.40 -4.25 -11.00
CA THR A 72 -26.20 -4.77 -12.35
C THR A 72 -24.80 -4.35 -12.88
N PRO A 73 -24.30 -4.97 -13.96
CA PRO A 73 -23.06 -4.51 -14.60
C PRO A 73 -23.13 -3.05 -15.08
N ASP A 74 -24.30 -2.60 -15.55
CA ASP A 74 -24.51 -1.22 -16.00
C ASP A 74 -24.43 -0.24 -14.82
N ASP A 75 -25.00 -0.60 -13.66
CA ASP A 75 -24.86 0.19 -12.43
C ASP A 75 -23.39 0.34 -12.02
N VAL A 76 -22.60 -0.74 -12.10
CA VAL A 76 -21.16 -0.72 -11.79
C VAL A 76 -20.41 0.16 -12.78
N ALA A 77 -20.73 0.07 -14.07
CA ALA A 77 -20.10 0.88 -15.10
C ALA A 77 -20.40 2.38 -14.91
N GLU A 78 -21.63 2.73 -14.53
CA GLU A 78 -22.02 4.11 -14.22
C GLU A 78 -21.26 4.69 -13.01
N HIS A 79 -20.96 3.85 -12.01
CA HIS A 79 -20.35 4.28 -10.75
C HIS A 79 -18.84 3.96 -10.65
N ILE A 80 -18.20 3.47 -11.71
CA ILE A 80 -16.84 2.93 -11.66
C ILE A 80 -15.80 3.96 -11.21
N ASP A 81 -15.97 5.23 -11.56
CA ASP A 81 -15.05 6.29 -11.16
C ASP A 81 -15.10 6.54 -9.65
N ARG A 82 -16.31 6.47 -9.05
CA ARG A 82 -16.48 6.54 -7.59
C ARG A 82 -15.94 5.30 -6.88
N ILE A 83 -16.11 4.12 -7.47
CA ILE A 83 -15.56 2.86 -6.92
C ILE A 83 -14.03 2.89 -6.86
N ARG A 84 -13.40 3.56 -7.83
CA ARG A 84 -11.95 3.65 -7.97
C ARG A 84 -11.32 4.87 -7.28
N ASP A 85 -12.14 5.78 -6.77
CA ASP A 85 -11.65 6.97 -6.08
C ASP A 85 -10.96 6.57 -4.78
N LEU A 86 -9.69 6.93 -4.67
CA LEU A 86 -8.86 6.59 -3.53
C LEU A 86 -8.97 7.62 -2.40
N ASP A 87 -9.65 8.75 -2.61
CA ASP A 87 -9.84 9.72 -1.54
C ASP A 87 -10.62 9.09 -0.37
N GLY A 88 -10.11 9.29 0.85
CA GLY A 88 -10.68 8.66 2.04
C GLY A 88 -10.48 7.14 2.18
N TYR A 89 -9.53 6.53 1.46
CA TYR A 89 -9.23 5.09 1.61
C TYR A 89 -8.98 4.67 3.06
N ALA A 90 -9.33 3.43 3.37
CA ALA A 90 -8.99 2.78 4.63
C ALA A 90 -7.91 1.71 4.43
N VAL A 91 -7.14 1.40 5.47
CA VAL A 91 -6.15 0.30 5.48
C VAL A 91 -6.61 -0.72 6.53
N PRO A 92 -7.55 -1.61 6.19
CA PRO A 92 -8.06 -2.59 7.14
C PRO A 92 -6.98 -3.65 7.46
N GLU A 93 -6.80 -3.94 8.74
CA GLU A 93 -5.83 -4.94 9.22
C GLU A 93 -6.42 -6.36 9.29
N SER A 94 -7.72 -6.49 9.03
CA SER A 94 -8.44 -7.76 8.98
C SER A 94 -9.76 -7.62 8.21
N MET A 95 -10.34 -8.75 7.83
CA MET A 95 -11.68 -8.80 7.24
C MET A 95 -12.75 -8.17 8.16
N VAL A 96 -12.58 -8.28 9.48
CA VAL A 96 -13.52 -7.66 10.45
C VAL A 96 -13.38 -6.13 10.42
N ALA A 97 -12.16 -5.62 10.35
CA ALA A 97 -11.92 -4.18 10.22
C ALA A 97 -12.45 -3.62 8.89
N GLU A 98 -12.36 -4.41 7.81
CA GLU A 98 -12.94 -4.05 6.52
C GLU A 98 -14.46 -3.97 6.57
N PHE A 99 -15.12 -4.84 7.35
CA PHE A 99 -16.58 -4.83 7.49
C PHE A 99 -17.12 -3.51 8.08
N VAL A 100 -16.31 -2.76 8.82
CA VAL A 100 -16.67 -1.42 9.34
C VAL A 100 -16.85 -0.38 8.21
N LEU A 101 -16.30 -0.64 7.03
CA LEU A 101 -16.45 0.23 5.86
C LEU A 101 -17.82 0.08 5.18
N VAL A 102 -18.55 -1.00 5.48
CA VAL A 102 -19.90 -1.23 4.98
C VAL A 102 -20.87 -0.50 5.92
N PRO A 103 -21.59 0.53 5.44
CA PRO A 103 -22.57 1.28 6.25
C PRO A 103 -23.82 0.46 6.58
#